data_AF-A0A523KNR7-F1
#
_entry.id   AF-A0A523KNR7-F1
#
_cell.length_a   1.000
_cell.length_b   1.000
_cell.length_c   1.000
_cell.angle_alpha   90.00
_cell.angle_beta   90.00
_cell.angle_gamma   90.00
#
_symmetry.space_group_name_H-M   'P 1'
#
loop_
_entity.id
_entity.type
_entity.pdbx_description
1 polymer ?
#
loop_
_entity_poly.entity_id
_entity_poly.type
_entity_poly.pdbx_seq_one_letter_code
_entity_poly.pdbx_strand_id
1 'polypeptide(L)' 'MSNDRRADFKTREVHAGVSPDPVTGAILTPIYQTTTYVQESVDRYLEKGYSYSRSGNPTVT' A
#
# COMPACT_ATOMS: atom_id res chain seq x y z
N MET A 1 1.03 5.67 14.46
CA MET A 1 -0.27 5.00 14.62
C MET A 1 -0.10 3.83 15.58
N SER A 2 -1.04 3.70 16.53
CA SER A 2 -0.98 2.71 17.63
C SER A 2 -0.87 1.28 17.12
N ASN A 3 -0.27 0.39 17.91
CA ASN A 3 -0.10 -1.03 17.62
C ASN A 3 -1.48 -1.68 17.40
N ASP A 4 -1.90 -1.78 16.13
CA ASP A 4 -3.24 -2.21 15.73
C ASP A 4 -3.58 -3.62 16.26
N ARG A 5 -2.56 -4.44 16.53
CA ARG A 5 -2.71 -5.74 17.21
C ARG A 5 -3.34 -5.67 18.60
N ARG A 6 -3.35 -4.50 19.25
CA ARG A 6 -3.96 -4.27 20.56
C ARG A 6 -5.36 -3.65 20.49
N ALA A 7 -5.83 -3.27 19.30
CA ALA A 7 -7.17 -2.71 19.12
C ALA A 7 -8.25 -3.81 19.17
N ASP A 8 -9.46 -3.41 19.57
CA ASP A 8 -10.64 -4.28 19.54
C ASP A 8 -10.87 -4.83 18.12
N PHE A 9 -11.47 -6.02 18.02
CA PHE A 9 -11.74 -6.67 16.74
C PHE A 9 -12.54 -5.76 15.79
N LYS A 10 -13.57 -5.06 16.29
CA LYS A 10 -14.39 -4.17 15.46
C LYS A 10 -13.61 -2.99 14.90
N THR A 11 -12.65 -2.47 15.66
CA THR A 11 -11.77 -1.38 15.19
C THR A 11 -10.84 -1.89 14.09
N ARG A 12 -10.29 -3.10 14.26
CA ARG A 12 -9.42 -3.70 13.24
C ARG A 12 -10.16 -4.02 11.94
N GLU A 13 -11.41 -4.48 12.01
CA GLU A 13 -12.21 -4.71 10.80
C GLU A 13 -12.36 -3.46 9.92
N VAL A 14 -12.38 -2.27 10.53
CA VAL A 14 -12.54 -1.00 9.80
C VAL A 14 -11.19 -0.42 9.36
N HIS A 15 -10.13 -0.58 10.16
CA HIS A 15 -8.89 0.19 9.97
C HIS A 15 -7.65 -0.64 9.59
N ALA A 16 -7.65 -1.96 9.84
CA ALA A 16 -6.47 -2.77 9.61
C ALA A 16 -6.11 -2.84 8.12
N GLY A 17 -4.82 -2.69 7.82
CA GLY A 17 -4.29 -2.76 6.46
C GLY A 17 -4.54 -1.51 5.61
N VAL A 18 -5.22 -0.49 6.13
CA VAL A 18 -5.46 0.77 5.40
C VAL A 18 -4.73 1.90 6.11
N SER A 19 -4.11 2.79 5.32
CA SER A 19 -3.53 4.04 5.80
C SER A 19 -3.78 5.12 4.75
N PRO A 20 -3.95 6.39 5.16
CA PRO A 20 -4.13 7.48 4.21
C PRO A 20 -2.99 7.50 3.19
N ASP A 21 -3.33 7.68 1.92
CA ASP A 21 -2.36 7.79 0.84
C ASP A 21 -1.41 8.97 1.11
N PRO A 22 -0.09 8.75 1.18
CA PRO A 22 0.87 9.78 1.58
C PRO A 22 1.01 10.92 0.55
N VAL A 23 0.56 10.72 -0.70
CA VAL A 23 0.71 11.70 -1.77
C VAL A 23 -0.49 12.65 -1.83
N THR A 24 -1.71 12.12 -1.71
CA THR A 24 -2.95 12.87 -1.92
C THR A 24 -3.77 13.06 -0.65
N GLY A 25 -3.50 12.30 0.41
CA GLY A 25 -4.30 12.28 1.63
C GLY A 25 -5.63 11.51 1.49
N ALA A 26 -5.84 10.77 0.39
CA ALA A 26 -7.01 9.92 0.25
C ALA A 26 -7.07 8.90 1.39
N ILE A 27 -8.22 8.80 2.07
CA ILE A 27 -8.39 7.90 3.22
C ILE A 27 -8.43 6.44 2.78
N LEU A 28 -9.09 6.17 1.66
CA LEU A 28 -9.14 4.83 1.07
C LEU A 28 -7.95 4.63 0.13
N THR A 29 -7.41 3.42 0.14
CA THR A 29 -6.36 3.01 -0.81
C THR A 29 -6.86 3.21 -2.25
N PRO A 30 -6.15 4.00 -3.08
CA PRO A 30 -6.50 4.15 -4.50
C PRO A 30 -6.48 2.82 -5.25
N ILE A 31 -7.22 2.77 -6.37
CA ILE A 31 -7.20 1.61 -7.27
C ILE A 31 -6.01 1.76 -8.23
N TYR A 32 -4.93 1.01 -7.98
CA TYR A 32 -3.75 0.98 -8.84
C TYR A 32 -3.93 -0.01 -9.99
N GLN A 33 -4.80 0.34 -10.94
CA GLN A 33 -5.09 -0.45 -12.14
C GLN A 33 -3.98 -0.30 -13.19
N THR A 34 -2.78 -0.78 -12.87
CA THR A 34 -1.62 -0.82 -13.76
C THR A 34 -0.98 -2.20 -13.73
N THR A 35 -0.16 -2.51 -14.73
CA THR A 35 0.65 -3.73 -14.75
C THR A 35 2.09 -3.48 -14.28
N THR A 36 2.67 -2.32 -14.57
CA THR A 36 4.09 -2.01 -14.31
C THR A 36 4.26 -0.72 -13.52
N TYR A 37 5.35 -0.63 -12.75
CA TYR A 37 5.70 0.52 -11.92
C TYR A 37 7.07 1.11 -12.31
N VAL A 38 7.15 2.44 -12.33
CA VAL A 38 8.35 3.18 -12.72
C VAL A 38 9.50 2.93 -11.74
N GLN A 39 10.63 2.45 -12.27
CA GLN A 39 11.89 2.31 -11.55
C GLN A 39 12.76 3.54 -11.79
N GLU A 40 13.49 3.99 -10.77
CA GLU A 40 14.31 5.20 -10.88
C GLU A 40 15.66 4.93 -11.55
N SER A 41 16.26 3.78 -11.26
CA SER A 41 17.46 3.28 -11.92
C SER A 41 17.55 1.76 -11.73
N VAL A 42 18.52 1.12 -12.37
CA VAL A 42 18.83 -0.31 -12.13
C VAL A 42 19.30 -0.54 -10.69
N ASP A 43 20.15 0.35 -10.16
CA ASP A 43 20.70 0.24 -8.81
C ASP A 43 19.65 0.41 -7.71
N ARG A 44 18.54 1.10 -8.02
CA ARG A 44 17.43 1.37 -7.10
C ARG A 44 16.17 0.56 -7.45
N TYR A 45 16.36 -0.59 -8.09
CA TYR A 45 15.29 -1.52 -8.38
C TYR A 45 14.52 -1.88 -7.10
N LEU A 46 13.18 -1.78 -7.15
CA LEU A 46 12.24 -2.07 -6.05
C LEU A 46 12.28 -1.14 -4.83
N GLU A 47 12.99 -0.02 -4.86
CA GLU A 47 13.00 0.90 -3.70
C GLU A 47 11.60 1.43 -3.34
N LYS A 48 10.70 1.54 -4.33
CA LYS A 48 9.29 1.92 -4.17
C LYS A 48 8.37 0.76 -3.77
N GLY A 49 8.92 -0.42 -3.50
CA GLY A 49 8.19 -1.61 -3.07
C GLY A 49 7.61 -2.48 -4.20
N TYR A 50 7.26 -1.89 -5.35
CA TYR A 50 6.59 -2.60 -6.44
C TYR A 50 7.28 -2.40 -7.80
N SER A 51 7.28 -3.45 -8.63
CA SER A 51 7.77 -3.40 -10.02
C SER A 51 6.74 -3.90 -11.03
N TYR A 52 6.00 -4.95 -10.69
CA TYR A 52 5.00 -5.56 -11.58
C TYR A 52 3.83 -6.13 -10.78
N SER A 53 2.59 -5.90 -11.22
CA SER A 53 1.38 -6.24 -10.45
C SER A 53 1.20 -7.72 -10.16
N ARG A 54 1.82 -8.62 -10.94
CA ARG A 54 1.80 -10.06 -10.63
C ARG A 54 2.59 -10.41 -9.37
N SER A 55 3.70 -9.72 -9.12
CA SER A 55 4.51 -9.95 -7.91
C SER A 55 4.03 -9.12 -6.72
N GLY A 56 3.39 -7.98 -6.96
CA GLY A 56 2.74 -7.19 -5.92
C GLY A 56 2.05 -5.95 -6.49
N ASN A 57 0.98 -5.53 -5.83
CA ASN A 57 0.20 -4.35 -6.22
C ASN A 57 -0.36 -3.67 -4.96
N PRO A 58 -0.24 -2.33 -4.81
CA PRO A 58 -0.63 -1.63 -3.59
C PRO A 58 -2.11 -1.76 -3.20
N THR A 59 -2.99 -2.11 -4.13
CA THR A 59 -4.43 -2.28 -3.84
C THR A 59 -4.75 -3.66 -3.25
N VAL A 60 -3.94 -4.69 -3.50
CA VAL A 60 -4.27 -6.09 -3.16
C VAL A 60 -3.22 -6.81 -2.30
N THR A 61 -2.16 -6.10 -1.89
CA THR A 61 -1.08 -6.64 -1.04
C THR A 61 -1.18 -6.05 0.35
#